data_AF-A0A4Q4MYM7-F1
#
_entry.id   AF-A0A4Q4MYM7-F1
#
_cell.length_a   1.000
_cell.length_b   1.000
_cell.length_c   1.000
_cell.angle_alpha   90.00
_cell.angle_beta   90.00
_cell.angle_gamma   90.00
#
_symmetry.space_group_name_H-M   'P 1'
#
loop_
_entity.id
_entity.type
_entity.pdbx_description
1 polymer ?
#
loop_
_entity_poly.entity_id
_entity_poly.type
_entity_poly.pdbx_seq_one_letter_code
_entity_poly.pdbx_strand_id
1 'polypeptide(L)'
;MYHKGAIKGYPLQTYASALLFSPTGSLVRQLFKHEEPKAISIRPTLSEEWSACLQTLEGHSHFVTSVAFSHDSTQLASASHNSTVKI
;
A
#
# COMPACT_ATOMS: atom_id res chain seq x y z
N MET A 1 -13.70 -5.05 -8.80
CA MET A 1 -12.84 -3.99 -8.23
C MET A 1 -13.33 -3.62 -6.85
N TYR A 2 -12.84 -4.30 -5.81
CA TYR A 2 -13.33 -4.18 -4.42
C TYR A 2 -13.18 -2.77 -3.82
N HIS A 3 -12.24 -1.97 -4.28
CA HIS A 3 -12.00 -0.59 -3.81
C HIS A 3 -13.03 0.44 -4.34
N LYS A 4 -13.75 0.13 -5.44
CA LYS A 4 -14.73 1.07 -6.04
C LYS A 4 -15.93 1.32 -5.12
N GLY A 5 -16.31 0.32 -4.33
CA GLY A 5 -17.40 0.44 -3.35
C GLY A 5 -17.04 1.40 -2.22
N ALA A 6 -15.85 1.27 -1.64
CA ALA A 6 -15.37 2.12 -0.55
C ALA A 6 -15.26 3.60 -0.97
N ILE A 7 -14.69 3.86 -2.15
CA ILE A 7 -14.54 5.22 -2.68
C ILE A 7 -15.91 5.88 -2.90
N LYS A 8 -16.89 5.13 -3.44
CA LYS A 8 -18.23 5.66 -3.71
C LYS A 8 -19.08 5.81 -2.46
N GLY A 9 -19.01 4.87 -1.52
CA GLY A 9 -19.83 4.86 -0.31
C GLY A 9 -19.31 5.80 0.78
N TYR A 10 -17.99 5.99 0.85
CA TYR A 10 -17.32 6.73 1.94
C TYR A 10 -16.15 7.57 1.41
N PRO A 11 -16.39 8.51 0.48
CA PRO A 11 -15.33 9.27 -0.19
C PRO A 11 -14.50 10.10 0.79
N LEU A 12 -15.14 10.75 1.76
CA LEU A 12 -14.46 11.60 2.73
C LEU A 12 -13.58 10.78 3.68
N GLN A 13 -14.07 9.65 4.17
CA GLN A 13 -13.32 8.74 5.03
C GLN A 13 -12.13 8.13 4.28
N THR A 14 -12.34 7.75 3.02
CA THR A 14 -11.27 7.25 2.15
C THR A 14 -10.16 8.30 2.00
N TYR A 15 -10.54 9.55 1.71
CA TYR A 15 -9.60 10.67 1.58
C TYR A 15 -8.87 10.99 2.89
N ALA A 16 -9.61 11.13 3.99
CA ALA A 16 -9.07 11.39 5.31
C ALA A 16 -8.09 10.31 5.76
N SER A 17 -8.40 9.03 5.50
CA SER A 17 -7.51 7.92 5.82
C SER A 17 -6.23 7.96 4.97
N ALA A 18 -6.32 8.27 3.67
CA ALA A 18 -5.16 8.39 2.81
C ALA A 18 -4.19 9.49 3.29
N LEU A 19 -4.70 10.65 3.71
CA LEU A 19 -3.88 11.71 4.30
C LEU A 19 -3.29 11.30 5.65
N LEU A 20 -4.08 10.63 6.49
CA LEU A 20 -3.65 10.21 7.81
C LEU A 20 -2.50 9.21 7.74
N PHE A 21 -2.55 8.25 6.82
CA PHE A 21 -1.60 7.15 6.66
C PHE A 21 -0.45 7.44 5.68
N SER A 22 -0.42 8.60 5.02
CA SER A 22 0.72 8.99 4.20
C SER A 22 1.93 9.35 5.07
N PRO A 23 3.17 9.00 4.67
CA PRO A 23 4.41 9.43 5.34
C PRO A 23 4.46 10.94 5.57
N THR A 24 5.04 11.36 6.70
CA THR A 24 5.03 12.74 7.19
C THR A 24 5.76 13.71 6.25
N GLY A 25 6.83 13.27 5.59
CA GLY A 25 7.58 14.02 4.59
C GLY A 25 7.06 13.86 3.16
N SER A 26 6.01 13.07 2.93
CA SER A 26 5.49 12.86 1.57
C SER A 26 4.87 14.13 0.98
N LEU A 27 4.93 14.25 -0.36
CA LEU A 27 4.32 15.38 -1.09
C LEU A 27 2.82 15.51 -0.79
N VAL A 28 2.12 14.38 -0.64
CA VAL A 28 0.69 14.35 -0.27
C VAL A 28 0.47 15.03 1.09
N ARG A 29 1.28 14.68 2.10
CA ARG A 29 1.20 15.31 3.42
C ARG A 29 1.50 16.80 3.38
N GLN A 30 2.45 17.22 2.56
CA GLN A 30 2.81 18.63 2.39
C GLN A 30 1.70 19.44 1.71
N LEU A 31 1.16 18.94 0.60
CA LEU A 31 0.13 19.63 -0.19
C LEU A 31 -1.19 19.76 0.57
N PHE A 32 -1.56 18.74 1.33
CA PHE A 32 -2.87 18.65 1.99
C PHE A 32 -2.82 18.82 3.51
N LYS A 33 -1.71 19.36 4.04
CA LYS A 33 -1.54 19.63 5.48
C LYS A 33 -2.69 20.43 6.09
N HIS A 34 -3.31 21.32 5.32
CA HIS A 34 -4.42 22.15 5.75
C HIS A 34 -5.78 21.43 5.77
N GLU A 35 -5.87 20.29 5.10
CA GLU A 35 -7.07 19.45 5.02
C GLU A 35 -7.04 18.31 6.04
N GLU A 36 -6.02 18.26 6.91
CA GLU A 36 -5.91 17.25 7.96
C GLU A 36 -7.16 17.27 8.87
N PRO A 37 -7.84 16.12 9.05
CA PRO A 37 -9.05 16.05 9.85
C PRO A 37 -8.76 16.34 11.33
N LYS A 38 -9.23 17.50 11.83
CA LYS A 38 -9.09 17.88 13.25
C LYS A 38 -9.71 16.87 14.23
N ALA A 39 -10.70 16.11 13.77
CA ALA A 39 -11.44 15.16 14.59
C ALA A 39 -10.65 13.87 14.91
N ILE A 40 -9.57 13.57 14.19
CA ILE A 40 -8.78 12.35 14.39
C ILE A 40 -7.50 12.72 15.15
N SER A 41 -7.48 12.47 16.46
CA SER A 41 -6.35 12.78 17.36
C SER A 41 -5.30 11.65 17.42
N ILE A 42 -5.47 10.60 16.62
CA ILE A 42 -4.52 9.48 16.57
C ILE A 42 -3.35 9.93 15.69
N ARG A 43 -2.16 10.02 16.27
CA ARG A 43 -0.91 10.29 15.54
C ARG A 43 -0.14 8.98 15.38
N PRO A 44 -0.42 8.19 14.33
CA PRO A 44 0.41 7.04 14.03
C PRO A 44 1.85 7.52 13.79
N THR A 45 2.83 6.83 14.38
CA THR A 45 4.24 7.06 14.08
C THR A 45 4.51 6.52 12.68
N LEU A 46 4.36 7.39 11.68
CA LEU A 46 4.66 7.05 10.29
C LEU A 46 6.10 7.40 9.97
N SER A 47 6.64 6.73 8.96
CA SER A 47 7.93 7.09 8.41
C SER A 47 7.90 8.49 7.80
N GLU A 48 9.07 9.12 7.71
CA GLU A 48 9.23 10.39 6.98
C GLU A 48 9.02 10.19 5.48
N GLU A 49 9.38 9.02 4.95
CA GLU A 49 9.30 8.72 3.52
C GLU A 49 8.51 7.45 3.24
N TRP A 50 8.06 7.31 2.00
CA TRP A 50 7.54 6.02 1.52
C TRP A 50 8.68 5.02 1.49
N SER A 51 8.49 3.87 2.13
CA SER A 51 9.48 2.79 1.97
C SER A 51 9.45 2.30 0.52
N ALA A 52 10.62 2.30 -0.13
CA ALA A 52 10.78 1.75 -1.48
C ALA A 52 10.60 0.22 -1.50
N CYS A 53 10.77 -0.45 -0.35
CA CYS A 53 10.55 -1.88 -0.19
C CYS A 53 9.80 -2.14 1.11
N LEU A 54 8.51 -2.47 1.02
CA LEU A 54 7.71 -2.82 2.20
C LEU A 54 8.03 -4.22 2.72
N GLN A 55 8.35 -5.14 1.80
CA GLN A 55 8.65 -6.53 2.11
C GLN A 55 9.43 -7.14 0.95
N THR A 56 10.47 -7.91 1.29
CA THR A 56 11.19 -8.75 0.33
C THR A 56 10.65 -10.16 0.42
N LEU A 57 10.23 -10.73 -0.71
CA LEU A 57 9.80 -12.13 -0.81
C LEU A 57 10.98 -13.00 -1.24
N GLU A 58 11.52 -13.76 -0.29
CA GLU A 58 12.71 -14.59 -0.49
C GLU A 58 12.36 -16.04 -0.84
N GLY A 59 13.36 -16.78 -1.35
CA GLY A 59 13.31 -18.23 -1.49
C GLY A 59 13.37 -18.76 -2.92
N HIS A 60 13.28 -17.91 -3.94
CA HIS A 60 13.62 -18.30 -5.31
C HIS A 60 15.15 -18.35 -5.46
N SER A 61 15.67 -19.43 -6.03
CA SER A 61 17.12 -19.62 -6.25
C SER A 61 17.63 -18.98 -7.55
N HIS A 62 16.73 -18.42 -8.37
CA HIS A 62 17.07 -17.73 -9.61
C HIS A 62 16.12 -16.54 -9.84
N PHE A 63 16.45 -15.69 -10.81
CA PHE A 63 15.64 -14.53 -11.21
C PHE A 63 14.15 -14.86 -11.33
N VAL A 64 13.34 -14.06 -10.64
CA VAL A 64 11.88 -14.05 -10.77
C VAL A 64 11.54 -13.45 -12.12
N THR A 65 10.74 -14.18 -12.91
CA THR A 65 10.36 -13.81 -14.28
C THR A 65 8.93 -13.28 -14.37
N SER A 66 8.08 -13.62 -13.40
CA SER A 66 6.68 -13.18 -13.37
C SER A 66 6.13 -13.11 -11.94
N VAL A 67 5.18 -12.19 -11.72
CA VAL A 67 4.47 -11.99 -10.46
C VAL A 67 2.99 -11.73 -10.76
N ALA A 68 2.09 -12.34 -10.00
CA ALA A 68 0.65 -12.14 -10.11
C ALA A 68 -0.02 -12.09 -8.74
N PHE A 69 -0.92 -11.14 -8.53
CA PHE A 69 -1.76 -11.09 -7.33
C PHE A 69 -3.06 -11.89 -7.56
N SER A 70 -3.49 -12.59 -6.52
CA SER A 70 -4.84 -13.15 -6.43
C SER A 70 -5.90 -12.03 -6.50
N HIS A 71 -7.11 -12.39 -6.95
CA HIS A 71 -8.19 -11.42 -7.13
C HIS A 71 -8.66 -10.78 -5.80
N ASP A 72 -8.55 -11.53 -4.71
CA ASP A 72 -8.89 -11.10 -3.36
C ASP A 72 -7.72 -10.42 -2.63
N SER A 73 -6.55 -10.30 -3.28
CA SER A 73 -5.33 -9.71 -2.73
C SER A 73 -4.78 -10.41 -1.48
N THR A 74 -5.18 -11.66 -1.22
CA THR A 74 -4.71 -12.43 -0.06
C THR A 74 -3.42 -13.21 -0.34
N GLN A 75 -3.17 -13.51 -1.62
CA GLN A 75 -2.07 -14.33 -2.10
C GLN A 75 -1.33 -13.66 -3.27
N LEU A 76 -0.04 -13.96 -3.42
CA LEU A 76 0.80 -13.50 -4.52
C LEU A 76 1.59 -14.69 -5.09
N ALA A 77 1.35 -15.02 -6.35
CA ALA A 77 2.15 -16.01 -7.06
C ALA A 77 3.39 -15.37 -7.69
N SER A 78 4.54 -16.01 -7.56
CA SER A 78 5.81 -15.62 -8.19
C SER A 78 6.45 -16.81 -8.91
N ALA A 79 6.87 -16.61 -10.16
CA ALA A 79 7.52 -17.62 -10.99
C ALA A 79 8.99 -17.27 -11.24
N SER A 80 9.87 -18.27 -11.25
CA SER A 80 11.32 -18.10 -11.43
C SER A 80 11.86 -18.95 -12.58
N HIS A 81 12.98 -18.53 -13.14
CA HIS A 81 13.69 -19.25 -14.20
C HIS A 81 14.19 -20.64 -13.77
N ASN A 82 14.24 -20.92 -12.46
CA ASN A 82 14.51 -22.26 -11.92
C ASN A 82 13.33 -23.24 -12.10
N SER A 83 12.30 -22.88 -12.88
CA SER A 83 11.09 -23.67 -13.15
C SER A 83 10.22 -23.92 -11.90
N THR A 84 10.26 -23.02 -10.91
CA THR A 84 9.42 -23.09 -9.71
C THR A 84 8.45 -21.92 -9.59
N VAL A 85 7.33 -22.18 -8.91
CA VAL A 85 6.31 -21.19 -8.54
C VAL A 85 6.16 -21.20 -7.02
N LYS A 86 6.06 -20.01 -6.42
CA LYS A 86 5.74 -19.79 -4.99
C LYS A 86 4.50 -18.93 -4.87
N ILE A 87 3.69 -19.15 -3.83
CA ILE A 87 2.46 -18.41 -3.50
C ILE A 87 2.62 -17.75 -2.13
#